data_AF-A0A101XT19-F1
#
_entry.id   AF-A0A101XT19-F1
#
_cell.length_a   1.000
_cell.length_b   1.000
_cell.length_c   1.000
_cell.angle_alpha   90.00
_cell.angle_beta   90.00
_cell.angle_gamma   90.00
#
_symmetry.space_group_name_H-M   'P 1'
#
loop_
_entity.id
_entity.type
_entity.pdbx_description
1 polymer ?
#
loop_
_entity_poly.entity_id
_entity_poly.type
_entity_poly.pdbx_seq_one_letter_code
_entity_poly.pdbx_strand_id
1 'polypeptide(L)'
;MLGIRSVWRHLPVVDGSVSLRRRLLHSPFLSLAGLLAVLATLSIWTPKGVARDFHVHAWWHSLFARRVETAAPAAPYGANDAHLGGNFNGSTAVMFRVIAKESSYYPIESFSTYTGAGWVRGAMTAAASGVSTHVPRTRMTQQVWVESGTYPAVLGANRIISATMRGGARARFVPAIDAWTFGSPLHAGEHYTVVSTLEHVNPRSLASVTDGNLVYAFRQALQLPANFPQRDILLAHQITVHAVTPYAKLQAIIAYLQSHESYQTQGIPVPRPGQDFVDQFLFETHRGYCDQFSTAAAILARVVGIPTRWVKGYISVPADPTYHGAQNEYILRGTDAHSWFEAWFAGYGFVPFEATPSAALAEITQEKCHRHPV
;
A
#
# COMPACT_ATOMS: atom_id res chain seq x y z
N MET A 1 -46.75 58.10 22.27
CA MET A 1 -47.26 56.70 22.41
C MET A 1 -46.14 55.90 23.08
N LEU A 2 -46.05 55.86 24.42
CA LEU A 2 -46.64 54.83 25.32
C LEU A 2 -46.36 53.41 24.82
N GLY A 3 -45.75 52.44 25.51
CA GLY A 3 -45.23 52.18 26.87
C GLY A 3 -44.92 50.65 26.92
N ILE A 4 -43.75 50.19 27.37
CA ILE A 4 -43.42 49.65 28.72
C ILE A 4 -44.06 48.28 29.10
N ARG A 5 -43.17 47.28 29.38
CA ARG A 5 -43.25 46.13 30.34
C ARG A 5 -44.27 44.99 30.07
N SER A 6 -44.19 43.76 30.60
CA SER A 6 -43.20 42.95 31.34
C SER A 6 -43.83 41.56 31.64
N VAL A 7 -43.08 40.47 31.44
CA VAL A 7 -42.79 39.33 32.36
C VAL A 7 -43.92 38.38 32.88
N TRP A 8 -43.49 37.12 33.14
CA TRP A 8 -44.01 36.06 34.05
C TRP A 8 -45.01 35.05 33.43
N ARG A 9 -45.05 33.75 33.75
CA ARG A 9 -44.19 32.72 34.39
C ARG A 9 -45.02 31.40 34.36
N HIS A 10 -44.34 30.26 34.52
CA HIS A 10 -44.81 28.98 35.13
C HIS A 10 -45.75 28.00 34.38
N LEU A 11 -45.21 26.78 34.15
CA LEU A 11 -45.85 25.44 34.16
C LEU A 11 -46.60 25.19 35.49
N PRO A 12 -47.58 24.24 35.65
CA PRO A 12 -47.40 22.79 35.35
C PRO A 12 -48.68 21.91 35.09
N VAL A 13 -48.47 20.60 34.77
CA VAL A 13 -49.14 19.35 35.31
C VAL A 13 -50.70 19.23 35.21
N VAL A 14 -51.43 18.12 35.00
CA VAL A 14 -51.31 16.65 34.79
C VAL A 14 -52.75 16.11 34.53
N ASP A 15 -52.87 14.89 33.98
CA ASP A 15 -54.03 13.94 33.98
C ASP A 15 -55.35 14.37 33.30
N GLY A 16 -56.11 13.48 32.66
CA GLY A 16 -56.10 12.03 32.62
C GLY A 16 -57.53 11.53 32.34
N SER A 17 -57.65 10.23 32.08
CA SER A 17 -58.88 9.45 31.85
C SER A 17 -59.54 9.57 30.45
N VAL A 18 -60.18 8.56 29.86
CA VAL A 18 -60.25 7.09 30.00
C VAL A 18 -61.21 6.68 28.87
N SER A 19 -60.91 5.62 28.10
CA SER A 19 -61.93 4.62 27.81
C SER A 19 -61.29 3.29 27.38
N LEU A 20 -61.45 2.32 28.28
CA LEU A 20 -61.14 0.90 28.14
C LEU A 20 -61.88 0.28 26.94
N ARG A 21 -61.24 -0.71 26.28
CA ARG A 21 -61.79 -2.08 26.23
C ARG A 21 -60.66 -3.12 26.39
N ARG A 22 -60.98 -4.09 27.25
CA ARG A 22 -60.21 -5.23 27.78
C ARG A 22 -59.78 -6.21 26.67
N ARG A 23 -58.51 -6.62 26.67
CA ARG A 23 -57.87 -7.85 27.22
C ARG A 23 -58.20 -9.16 26.48
N LEU A 24 -57.12 -9.94 26.30
CA LEU A 24 -56.90 -11.39 26.39
C LEU A 24 -55.94 -11.77 25.23
N LEU A 25 -54.82 -12.50 25.34
CA LEU A 25 -54.04 -13.11 26.42
C LEU A 25 -52.87 -13.85 25.71
N HIS A 26 -51.73 -14.03 26.41
CA HIS A 26 -50.62 -14.97 26.15
C HIS A 26 -49.54 -14.68 25.07
N SER A 27 -48.34 -14.37 25.58
CA SER A 27 -47.02 -14.86 25.12
C SER A 27 -46.59 -16.00 26.08
N PRO A 28 -45.51 -16.80 25.90
CA PRO A 28 -44.50 -16.85 24.82
C PRO A 28 -44.09 -18.29 24.39
N PHE A 29 -43.10 -18.42 23.48
CA PHE A 29 -42.31 -19.62 23.12
C PHE A 29 -43.01 -20.84 22.48
N LEU A 30 -42.69 -21.10 21.21
CA LEU A 30 -42.61 -22.47 20.68
C LEU A 30 -41.37 -22.62 19.79
N SER A 31 -40.77 -23.77 19.97
CA SER A 31 -39.38 -24.14 19.77
C SER A 31 -39.13 -24.83 18.43
N LEU A 32 -37.83 -24.96 18.13
CA LEU A 32 -37.14 -25.48 16.96
C LEU A 32 -37.41 -26.97 16.60
N ALA A 33 -38.62 -27.49 16.79
CA ALA A 33 -38.94 -28.93 16.63
C ALA A 33 -39.91 -29.25 15.47
N GLY A 34 -40.23 -28.29 14.60
CA GLY A 34 -41.21 -28.47 13.52
C GLY A 34 -40.65 -28.74 12.12
N LEU A 35 -39.33 -28.83 11.93
CA LEU A 35 -38.72 -28.84 10.58
C LEU A 35 -37.81 -30.05 10.28
N LEU A 36 -38.00 -31.17 10.98
CA LEU A 36 -37.25 -32.43 10.80
C LEU A 36 -38.14 -33.64 10.48
N ALA A 37 -39.19 -33.46 9.68
CA ALA A 37 -40.10 -34.55 9.31
C ALA A 37 -40.58 -34.52 7.85
N VAL A 38 -39.68 -34.27 6.88
CA VAL A 38 -39.99 -34.47 5.44
C VAL A 38 -38.89 -35.27 4.68
N LEU A 39 -37.80 -35.70 5.32
CA LEU A 39 -36.74 -36.49 4.65
C LEU A 39 -36.59 -37.89 5.25
N ALA A 40 -37.66 -38.69 5.23
CA ALA A 40 -37.58 -40.09 5.61
C ALA A 40 -38.61 -40.98 4.90
N THR A 41 -38.81 -40.85 3.60
CA THR A 41 -39.44 -41.89 2.77
C THR A 41 -39.03 -41.70 1.31
N LEU A 42 -37.94 -42.34 0.87
CA LEU A 42 -37.69 -42.84 -0.50
C LEU A 42 -36.27 -43.40 -0.61
N SER A 43 -36.01 -44.48 0.13
CA SER A 43 -34.88 -45.37 -0.12
C SER A 43 -35.41 -46.79 -0.18
N ILE A 44 -35.82 -47.27 -1.36
CA ILE A 44 -35.83 -48.69 -1.73
C ILE A 44 -35.80 -48.76 -3.26
N TRP A 45 -34.91 -49.63 -3.78
CA TRP A 45 -34.79 -50.16 -5.15
C TRP A 45 -33.91 -49.42 -6.18
N THR A 46 -32.66 -49.89 -6.32
CA THR A 46 -31.98 -49.97 -7.62
C THR A 46 -31.30 -51.34 -7.77
N PRO A 47 -31.54 -52.10 -8.87
CA PRO A 47 -30.68 -53.20 -9.28
C PRO A 47 -29.44 -52.70 -10.03
N LYS A 48 -28.43 -53.57 -10.05
CA LYS A 48 -27.07 -53.34 -10.56
C LYS A 48 -27.01 -52.91 -12.03
N GLY A 49 -26.18 -51.89 -12.28
CA GLY A 49 -25.36 -51.79 -13.48
C GLY A 49 -25.89 -50.89 -14.59
N VAL A 50 -25.47 -49.63 -14.63
CA VAL A 50 -25.03 -48.91 -15.83
C VAL A 50 -24.05 -47.82 -15.39
N ALA A 51 -22.81 -47.89 -15.86
CA ALA A 51 -21.85 -46.80 -15.75
C ALA A 51 -22.24 -45.67 -16.72
N ARG A 52 -22.42 -44.45 -16.21
CA ARG A 52 -22.35 -43.21 -17.01
C ARG A 52 -21.75 -42.10 -16.15
N ASP A 53 -20.59 -41.63 -16.58
CA ASP A 53 -19.92 -40.42 -16.10
C ASP A 53 -20.83 -39.20 -16.18
N PHE A 54 -20.96 -38.48 -15.06
CA PHE A 54 -21.36 -37.07 -15.05
C PHE A 54 -20.65 -36.35 -13.90
N HIS A 55 -19.73 -35.45 -14.26
CA HIS A 55 -19.14 -34.47 -13.35
C HIS A 55 -20.18 -33.41 -12.98
N VAL A 56 -20.71 -33.45 -11.76
CA VAL A 56 -21.40 -32.30 -11.14
C VAL A 56 -21.11 -32.26 -9.64
N HIS A 57 -20.02 -31.61 -9.22
CA HIS A 57 -19.80 -31.26 -7.81
C HIS A 57 -19.18 -29.86 -7.69
N ALA A 58 -20.03 -28.84 -7.68
CA ALA A 58 -19.69 -27.50 -7.15
C ALA A 58 -20.94 -26.61 -7.01
N TRP A 59 -22.02 -27.05 -6.33
CA TRP A 59 -23.23 -26.20 -6.18
C TRP A 59 -24.00 -26.38 -4.86
N TRP A 60 -23.32 -26.76 -3.76
CA TRP A 60 -24.01 -26.96 -2.46
C TRP A 60 -23.46 -26.15 -1.27
N HIS A 61 -22.33 -25.45 -1.39
CA HIS A 61 -21.82 -24.59 -0.31
C HIS A 61 -22.42 -23.17 -0.28
N SER A 62 -23.28 -22.80 -1.22
CA SER A 62 -23.80 -21.42 -1.35
C SER A 62 -25.10 -21.12 -0.60
N LEU A 63 -25.72 -22.08 0.12
CA LEU A 63 -27.05 -21.88 0.72
C LEU A 63 -27.09 -21.72 2.26
N PHE A 64 -25.96 -21.80 2.97
CA PHE A 64 -25.94 -21.57 4.43
C PHE A 64 -24.80 -20.69 4.96
N ALA A 65 -24.03 -20.04 4.09
CA ALA A 65 -23.13 -18.98 4.54
C ALA A 65 -23.93 -17.70 4.79
N ARG A 66 -24.51 -17.56 5.99
CA ARG A 66 -24.80 -16.22 6.53
C ARG A 66 -23.46 -15.48 6.56
N ARG A 67 -23.23 -14.59 5.59
CA ARG A 67 -22.19 -13.56 5.69
C ARG A 67 -22.51 -12.77 6.95
N VAL A 68 -21.74 -13.00 8.01
CA VAL A 68 -21.40 -11.91 8.90
C VAL A 68 -20.60 -10.97 7.99
N GLU A 69 -21.17 -9.83 7.61
CA GLU A 69 -20.41 -8.72 7.02
C GLU A 69 -19.45 -8.22 8.10
N THR A 70 -18.36 -8.95 8.32
CA THR A 70 -17.17 -8.36 8.90
C THR A 70 -16.67 -7.36 7.87
N ALA A 71 -16.60 -6.08 8.26
CA ALA A 71 -15.99 -5.05 7.44
C ALA A 71 -14.69 -5.59 6.84
N ALA A 72 -14.51 -5.41 5.53
CA ALA A 72 -13.26 -5.79 4.88
C ALA A 72 -12.11 -5.21 5.71
N PRO A 73 -11.06 -6.00 6.04
CA PRO A 73 -9.94 -5.47 6.78
C PRO A 73 -9.45 -4.22 6.07
N ALA A 74 -9.35 -3.11 6.82
CA ALA A 74 -8.80 -1.87 6.28
C ALA A 74 -7.46 -2.20 5.64
N ALA A 75 -7.17 -1.62 4.48
CA ALA A 75 -5.89 -1.83 3.85
C ALA A 75 -4.80 -1.45 4.89
N PRO A 76 -3.80 -2.29 5.16
CA PRO A 76 -2.69 -2.00 6.08
C PRO A 76 -1.83 -0.82 5.58
N TYR A 77 -2.10 -0.42 4.35
CA TYR A 77 -1.92 0.88 3.76
C TYR A 77 -2.38 2.01 4.69
N GLY A 78 -1.45 2.63 5.43
CA GLY A 78 -1.73 3.83 6.21
C GLY A 78 -2.43 4.89 5.33
N ALA A 79 -3.56 5.41 5.81
CA ALA A 79 -4.35 6.40 5.05
C ALA A 79 -3.84 7.84 5.22
N ASN A 80 -2.97 8.07 6.21
CA ASN A 80 -2.44 9.38 6.55
C ASN A 80 -0.92 9.41 6.43
N ASP A 81 -0.43 9.40 5.20
CA ASP A 81 1.02 9.48 4.94
C ASP A 81 1.63 10.80 5.39
N ALA A 82 0.82 11.85 5.62
CA ALA A 82 1.29 13.14 6.11
C ALA A 82 1.88 13.08 7.52
N HIS A 83 1.59 12.00 8.26
CA HIS A 83 2.06 11.73 9.62
C HIS A 83 2.46 10.25 9.75
N LEU A 84 3.73 9.97 9.50
CA LEU A 84 4.34 8.64 9.64
C LEU A 84 4.70 8.33 11.10
N GLY A 85 5.03 7.06 11.34
CA GLY A 85 5.40 6.52 12.65
C GLY A 85 4.34 5.56 13.20
N GLY A 86 4.54 5.12 14.43
CA GLY A 86 3.74 4.04 15.01
C GLY A 86 4.13 2.67 14.47
N ASN A 87 3.60 1.61 15.08
CA ASN A 87 3.92 0.24 14.70
C ASN A 87 3.42 -0.07 13.28
N PHE A 88 4.15 -0.94 12.59
CA PHE A 88 3.69 -1.51 11.35
C PHE A 88 2.48 -2.42 11.62
N ASN A 89 1.37 -2.12 10.94
CA ASN A 89 0.11 -2.85 11.08
C ASN A 89 -0.19 -3.67 9.82
N GLY A 90 0.73 -4.57 9.46
CA GLY A 90 0.53 -5.50 8.34
C GLY A 90 -0.53 -6.57 8.65
N SER A 91 -1.41 -6.83 7.69
CA SER A 91 -2.38 -7.94 7.76
C SER A 91 -1.87 -9.15 6.97
N THR A 92 -2.10 -10.37 7.47
CA THR A 92 -1.82 -11.59 6.69
C THR A 92 -2.84 -11.84 5.58
N ALA A 93 -3.90 -11.02 5.50
CA ALA A 93 -4.90 -11.08 4.43
C ALA A 93 -4.25 -10.86 3.06
N VAL A 94 -4.75 -11.58 2.06
CA VAL A 94 -4.34 -11.39 0.67
C VAL A 94 -4.95 -10.10 0.14
N MET A 95 -4.08 -9.18 -0.30
CA MET A 95 -4.46 -7.88 -0.85
C MET A 95 -4.58 -7.95 -2.35
N PHE A 96 -3.59 -8.58 -2.99
CA PHE A 96 -3.57 -8.80 -4.43
C PHE A 96 -3.05 -10.18 -4.78
N ARG A 97 -3.51 -10.66 -5.92
CA ARG A 97 -2.90 -11.76 -6.66
C ARG A 97 -2.39 -11.19 -7.97
N VAL A 98 -1.13 -11.47 -8.31
CA VAL A 98 -0.49 -10.97 -9.53
C VAL A 98 0.10 -12.13 -10.31
N ILE A 99 -0.33 -12.32 -11.55
CA ILE A 99 0.29 -13.26 -12.49
C ILE A 99 1.27 -12.47 -13.36
N ALA A 100 2.55 -12.83 -13.29
CA ALA A 100 3.65 -12.05 -13.83
C ALA A 100 4.85 -12.95 -14.19
N LYS A 101 5.69 -12.53 -15.15
CA LYS A 101 6.88 -13.32 -15.54
C LYS A 101 7.98 -13.35 -14.47
N GLU A 102 8.11 -12.27 -13.72
CA GLU A 102 9.15 -12.09 -12.70
C GLU A 102 8.63 -11.25 -11.52
N SER A 103 9.33 -11.31 -10.39
CA SER A 103 9.01 -10.53 -9.21
C SER A 103 9.36 -9.06 -9.41
N SER A 104 8.69 -8.16 -8.69
CA SER A 104 8.95 -6.72 -8.80
C SER A 104 8.51 -5.97 -7.55
N TYR A 105 8.95 -4.71 -7.48
CA TYR A 105 8.24 -3.66 -6.77
C TYR A 105 6.98 -3.28 -7.55
N TYR A 106 5.87 -3.16 -6.84
CA TYR A 106 4.55 -2.84 -7.36
C TYR A 106 4.06 -1.52 -6.77
N PRO A 107 4.50 -0.36 -7.30
CA PRO A 107 4.03 0.94 -6.87
C PRO A 107 2.52 1.07 -7.03
N ILE A 108 1.91 1.80 -6.08
CA ILE A 108 0.54 2.30 -6.18
C ILE A 108 0.55 3.82 -6.13
N GLU A 109 1.35 4.40 -5.23
CA GLU A 109 1.40 5.84 -4.99
C GLU A 109 2.82 6.35 -4.85
N SER A 110 3.04 7.57 -5.32
CA SER A 110 4.24 8.33 -5.09
C SER A 110 3.93 9.69 -4.44
N PHE A 111 4.90 10.19 -3.69
CA PHE A 111 4.79 11.39 -2.89
C PHE A 111 6.03 12.24 -3.09
N SER A 112 5.81 13.54 -3.23
CA SER A 112 6.87 14.49 -3.57
C SER A 112 7.18 15.48 -2.46
N THR A 113 6.25 15.72 -1.54
CA THR A 113 6.34 16.81 -0.56
C THR A 113 6.52 16.23 0.83
N TYR A 114 7.61 16.62 1.49
CA TYR A 114 7.89 16.20 2.86
C TYR A 114 7.39 17.27 3.83
N THR A 115 6.60 16.85 4.82
CA THR A 115 5.95 17.73 5.80
C THR A 115 6.76 17.92 7.07
N GLY A 116 7.84 17.16 7.25
CA GLY A 116 8.54 16.99 8.53
C GLY A 116 7.96 15.85 9.36
N ALA A 117 6.67 15.53 9.23
CA ALA A 117 6.05 14.39 9.90
C ALA A 117 5.80 13.19 8.96
N GLY A 118 5.85 13.42 7.66
CA GLY A 118 5.53 12.42 6.64
C GLY A 118 5.46 13.05 5.25
N TRP A 119 4.63 12.50 4.38
CA TRP A 119 4.57 12.79 2.96
C TRP A 119 3.16 13.18 2.50
N VAL A 120 3.10 14.15 1.59
CA VAL A 120 1.87 14.47 0.83
C VAL A 120 2.14 14.42 -0.66
N ARG A 121 1.12 14.01 -1.41
CA ARG A 121 1.16 14.01 -2.87
C ARG A 121 1.34 15.44 -3.38
N GLY A 122 2.05 15.59 -4.48
CA GLY A 122 2.25 16.86 -5.13
C GLY A 122 2.54 16.67 -6.61
N ALA A 123 2.20 17.68 -7.40
CA ALA A 123 2.53 17.68 -8.81
C ALA A 123 4.06 17.70 -8.95
N MET A 124 4.63 16.58 -9.38
CA MET A 124 6.03 16.55 -9.80
C MET A 124 6.12 17.18 -11.19
N THR A 125 6.33 18.50 -11.22
CA THR A 125 6.66 19.20 -12.47
C THR A 125 8.15 19.06 -12.73
N ALA A 126 8.54 17.92 -13.30
CA ALA A 126 9.86 17.75 -13.89
C ALA A 126 9.75 16.68 -14.98
N ALA A 127 10.11 17.03 -16.21
CA ALA A 127 10.28 16.16 -17.38
C ALA A 127 10.01 14.66 -17.14
N ALA A 128 8.74 14.25 -17.12
CA ALA A 128 8.33 12.85 -17.17
C ALA A 128 8.84 12.14 -18.44
N SER A 129 9.38 12.91 -19.38
CA SER A 129 9.97 12.50 -20.63
C SER A 129 11.49 12.70 -20.59
N GLY A 130 12.24 11.63 -20.35
CA GLY A 130 13.70 11.72 -20.43
C GLY A 130 14.48 10.45 -20.13
N VAL A 131 13.82 9.29 -19.96
CA VAL A 131 14.58 8.04 -19.88
C VAL A 131 15.18 7.79 -21.26
N SER A 132 16.50 7.85 -21.33
CA SER A 132 17.30 7.62 -22.53
C SER A 132 16.84 6.33 -23.21
N THR A 133 16.80 6.34 -24.55
CA THR A 133 16.55 5.13 -25.33
C THR A 133 17.59 4.04 -25.09
N HIS A 134 18.75 4.40 -24.54
CA HIS A 134 19.87 3.50 -24.27
C HIS A 134 19.70 2.63 -23.01
N VAL A 135 18.73 2.95 -22.13
CA VAL A 135 18.45 2.08 -20.98
C VAL A 135 17.70 0.84 -21.49
N PRO A 136 18.26 -0.38 -21.37
CA PRO A 136 17.56 -1.58 -21.83
C PRO A 136 16.26 -1.76 -21.05
N ARG A 137 15.18 -2.11 -21.75
CA ARG A 137 13.87 -2.31 -21.13
C ARG A 137 13.24 -3.62 -21.57
N THR A 138 12.60 -4.30 -20.63
CA THR A 138 11.74 -5.45 -20.92
C THR A 138 10.30 -5.06 -20.68
N ARG A 139 9.43 -5.42 -21.62
CA ARG A 139 7.98 -5.27 -21.43
C ARG A 139 7.46 -6.43 -20.59
N MET A 140 6.69 -6.11 -19.56
CA MET A 140 6.09 -7.08 -18.65
C MET A 140 4.57 -6.93 -18.65
N THR A 141 3.88 -8.02 -18.94
CA THR A 141 2.41 -8.08 -18.81
C THR A 141 2.06 -8.77 -17.49
N GLN A 142 1.15 -8.16 -16.75
CA GLN A 142 0.69 -8.59 -15.43
C GLN A 142 -0.84 -8.72 -15.46
N GLN A 143 -1.37 -9.78 -14.88
CA GLN A 143 -2.79 -9.88 -14.54
C GLN A 143 -2.92 -9.67 -13.03
N VAL A 144 -3.74 -8.71 -12.62
CA VAL A 144 -3.85 -8.29 -11.22
C VAL A 144 -5.29 -8.43 -10.76
N TRP A 145 -5.49 -9.16 -9.66
CA TRP A 145 -6.75 -9.23 -8.93
C TRP A 145 -6.62 -8.46 -7.62
N VAL A 146 -7.61 -7.62 -7.34
CA VAL A 146 -7.77 -6.96 -6.04
C VAL A 146 -8.57 -7.90 -5.14
N GLU A 147 -7.91 -8.50 -4.16
CA GLU A 147 -8.52 -9.53 -3.30
C GLU A 147 -9.13 -8.92 -2.04
N SER A 148 -8.59 -7.80 -1.55
CA SER A 148 -9.09 -7.08 -0.37
C SER A 148 -8.67 -5.62 -0.36
N GLY A 149 -9.46 -4.76 0.28
CA GLY A 149 -9.16 -3.34 0.47
C GLY A 149 -9.77 -2.43 -0.62
N THR A 150 -9.34 -1.17 -0.60
CA THR A 150 -9.69 -0.16 -1.61
C THR A 150 -8.45 0.66 -1.91
N TYR A 151 -8.14 0.86 -3.19
CA TYR A 151 -6.89 1.47 -3.62
C TYR A 151 -7.15 2.62 -4.57
N PRO A 152 -6.47 3.77 -4.41
CA PRO A 152 -6.76 4.96 -5.22
C PRO A 152 -6.19 4.89 -6.64
N ALA A 153 -5.31 3.92 -6.92
CA ALA A 153 -4.58 3.80 -8.18
C ALA A 153 -4.28 2.34 -8.53
N VAL A 154 -3.91 2.15 -9.79
CA VAL A 154 -3.47 0.88 -10.37
C VAL A 154 -2.18 0.42 -9.71
N LEU A 155 -2.16 -0.85 -9.28
CA LEU A 155 -0.94 -1.56 -8.90
C LEU A 155 -0.29 -2.13 -10.16
N GLY A 156 1.00 -1.86 -10.36
CA GLY A 156 1.74 -2.43 -11.48
C GLY A 156 3.24 -2.25 -11.33
N ALA A 157 4.01 -3.18 -11.89
CA ALA A 157 5.46 -3.20 -11.77
C ALA A 157 6.11 -1.96 -12.37
N ASN A 158 7.07 -1.36 -11.65
CA ASN A 158 7.92 -0.25 -12.10
C ASN A 158 7.14 0.82 -12.90
N ARG A 159 7.36 0.95 -14.21
CA ARG A 159 6.74 1.98 -15.05
C ARG A 159 5.60 1.43 -15.90
N ILE A 160 4.36 1.77 -15.54
CA ILE A 160 3.15 1.38 -16.27
C ILE A 160 3.07 2.11 -17.62
N ILE A 161 2.78 1.36 -18.69
CA ILE A 161 2.48 1.83 -20.05
C ILE A 161 0.98 1.90 -20.28
N SER A 162 0.25 0.91 -19.78
CA SER A 162 -1.21 0.83 -19.93
C SER A 162 -1.79 -0.12 -18.91
N ALA A 163 -2.99 0.19 -18.40
CA ALA A 163 -3.80 -0.75 -17.65
C ALA A 163 -5.23 -0.78 -18.19
N THR A 164 -5.82 -1.97 -18.29
CA THR A 164 -7.15 -2.19 -18.86
C THR A 164 -7.93 -3.18 -17.99
N MET A 165 -9.11 -2.76 -17.54
CA MET A 165 -10.08 -3.62 -16.84
C MET A 165 -10.58 -4.71 -17.77
N ARG A 166 -11.03 -5.84 -17.21
CA ARG A 166 -11.68 -6.91 -18.00
C ARG A 166 -12.87 -6.41 -18.83
N GLY A 167 -13.59 -5.39 -18.35
CA GLY A 167 -14.70 -4.74 -19.06
C GLY A 167 -14.29 -3.71 -20.13
N GLY A 168 -12.99 -3.52 -20.40
CA GLY A 168 -12.48 -2.64 -21.46
C GLY A 168 -12.16 -1.21 -21.02
N ALA A 169 -12.51 -0.81 -19.80
CA ALA A 169 -12.12 0.50 -19.26
C ALA A 169 -10.60 0.61 -19.17
N ARG A 170 -10.04 1.72 -19.67
CA ARG A 170 -8.59 1.97 -19.70
C ARG A 170 -8.20 3.00 -18.65
N ALA A 171 -7.14 2.71 -17.91
CA ALA A 171 -6.57 3.65 -16.97
C ALA A 171 -5.91 4.82 -17.70
N ARG A 172 -5.81 5.96 -17.01
CA ARG A 172 -5.07 7.14 -17.45
C ARG A 172 -4.04 7.52 -16.40
N PHE A 173 -2.90 8.00 -16.85
CA PHE A 173 -1.92 8.61 -15.97
C PHE A 173 -2.42 9.99 -15.52
N VAL A 174 -2.39 10.26 -14.21
CA VAL A 174 -2.80 11.52 -13.59
C VAL A 174 -1.57 12.21 -13.00
N PRO A 175 -0.97 13.20 -13.68
CA PRO A 175 0.28 13.83 -13.26
C PRO A 175 0.25 14.46 -11.86
N ALA A 176 -0.91 14.95 -11.43
CA ALA A 176 -1.07 15.61 -10.13
C ALA A 176 -0.80 14.69 -8.92
N ILE A 177 -0.97 13.37 -9.13
CA ILE A 177 -0.74 12.34 -8.12
C ILE A 177 0.25 11.27 -8.59
N ASP A 178 0.85 11.49 -9.77
CA ASP A 178 1.87 10.63 -10.39
C ASP A 178 1.50 9.13 -10.37
N ALA A 179 0.24 8.85 -10.70
CA ALA A 179 -0.34 7.50 -10.63
C ALA A 179 -1.27 7.22 -11.81
N TRP A 180 -1.43 5.94 -12.15
CA TRP A 180 -2.41 5.46 -13.12
C TRP A 180 -3.73 5.15 -12.43
N THR A 181 -4.86 5.66 -12.94
CA THR A 181 -6.17 5.43 -12.33
C THR A 181 -7.24 5.12 -13.37
N PHE A 182 -8.29 4.41 -12.96
CA PHE A 182 -9.49 4.20 -13.78
C PHE A 182 -10.53 5.32 -13.61
N GLY A 183 -10.18 6.40 -12.90
CA GLY A 183 -11.10 7.51 -12.58
C GLY A 183 -11.90 7.32 -11.29
N SER A 184 -11.91 6.10 -10.73
CA SER A 184 -12.44 5.76 -9.41
C SER A 184 -11.44 4.86 -8.66
N PRO A 185 -11.52 4.79 -7.32
CA PRO A 185 -10.78 3.80 -6.55
C PRO A 185 -11.08 2.37 -7.03
N LEU A 186 -10.07 1.52 -6.94
CA LEU A 186 -10.18 0.09 -7.13
C LEU A 186 -10.71 -0.58 -5.86
N HIS A 187 -11.54 -1.61 -6.02
CA HIS A 187 -12.16 -2.36 -4.93
C HIS A 187 -11.93 -3.87 -5.05
N ALA A 188 -12.07 -4.56 -3.92
CA ALA A 188 -12.02 -6.03 -3.89
C ALA A 188 -12.99 -6.66 -4.91
N GLY A 189 -12.51 -7.67 -5.63
CA GLY A 189 -13.21 -8.35 -6.73
C GLY A 189 -12.87 -7.82 -8.12
N GLU A 190 -12.19 -6.67 -8.23
CA GLU A 190 -11.78 -6.14 -9.52
C GLU A 190 -10.53 -6.82 -10.09
N HIS A 191 -10.48 -6.88 -11.41
CA HIS A 191 -9.39 -7.51 -12.15
C HIS A 191 -9.04 -6.71 -13.41
N TYR A 192 -7.74 -6.51 -13.61
CA TYR A 192 -7.21 -5.76 -14.74
C TYR A 192 -5.88 -6.34 -15.23
N THR A 193 -5.56 -6.03 -16.49
CA THR A 193 -4.26 -6.32 -17.08
C THR A 193 -3.44 -5.05 -17.11
N VAL A 194 -2.20 -5.12 -16.62
CA VAL A 194 -1.21 -4.04 -16.69
C VAL A 194 -0.08 -4.45 -17.60
N VAL A 195 0.38 -3.50 -18.39
CA VAL A 195 1.61 -3.60 -19.14
C VAL A 195 2.56 -2.55 -18.58
N SER A 196 3.75 -2.99 -18.20
CA SER A 196 4.84 -2.15 -17.71
C SER A 196 6.11 -2.30 -18.53
N THR A 197 7.01 -1.33 -18.40
CA THR A 197 8.43 -1.45 -18.75
C THR A 197 9.26 -1.61 -17.49
N LEU A 198 10.07 -2.66 -17.46
CA LEU A 198 11.10 -2.88 -16.46
C LEU A 198 12.42 -2.38 -17.04
N GLU A 199 13.01 -1.40 -16.37
CA GLU A 199 14.26 -0.78 -16.79
C GLU A 199 15.43 -1.49 -16.13
N HIS A 200 16.34 -2.04 -16.95
CA HIS A 200 17.52 -2.74 -16.48
C HIS A 200 18.65 -1.75 -16.30
N VAL A 201 18.61 -1.03 -15.18
CA VAL A 201 19.60 -0.01 -14.86
C VAL A 201 20.86 -0.68 -14.32
N ASN A 202 21.95 -0.60 -15.08
CA ASN A 202 23.27 -1.07 -14.63
C ASN A 202 23.83 -0.08 -13.59
N PRO A 203 24.14 -0.52 -12.35
CA PRO A 203 24.75 0.32 -11.33
C PRO A 203 26.01 1.06 -11.78
N ARG A 204 26.84 0.42 -12.61
CA ARG A 204 28.06 1.05 -13.18
C ARG A 204 27.74 2.24 -14.07
N SER A 205 26.59 2.23 -14.75
CA SER A 205 26.16 3.34 -15.60
C SER A 205 25.65 4.51 -14.77
N LEU A 206 24.97 4.26 -13.64
CA LEU A 206 24.62 5.32 -12.69
C LEU A 206 25.84 5.92 -12.01
N ALA A 207 26.86 5.11 -11.72
CA ALA A 207 28.09 5.57 -11.07
C ALA A 207 28.83 6.65 -11.87
N SER A 208 28.67 6.69 -13.20
CA SER A 208 29.26 7.69 -14.08
C SER A 208 28.39 8.93 -14.32
N VAL A 209 27.15 8.96 -13.84
CA VAL A 209 26.26 10.11 -14.05
C VAL A 209 26.76 11.28 -13.21
N THR A 210 27.07 12.39 -13.88
CA THR A 210 27.30 13.69 -13.25
C THR A 210 26.10 14.56 -13.55
N ASP A 211 25.15 14.63 -12.62
CA ASP A 211 24.02 15.53 -12.78
C ASP A 211 24.51 16.98 -12.68
N GLY A 212 24.10 17.82 -13.63
CA GLY A 212 24.34 19.26 -13.56
C GLY A 212 23.55 19.92 -12.43
N ASN A 213 23.37 21.25 -12.48
CA ASN A 213 22.52 21.92 -11.48
C ASN A 213 21.03 21.63 -11.75
N LEU A 214 20.42 20.78 -10.91
CA LEU A 214 19.04 20.30 -11.05
C LEU A 214 18.01 21.15 -10.28
N VAL A 215 18.43 22.17 -9.53
CA VAL A 215 17.61 22.83 -8.50
C VAL A 215 16.31 23.43 -9.05
N TYR A 216 16.34 24.06 -10.22
CA TYR A 216 15.14 24.68 -10.81
C TYR A 216 14.20 23.67 -11.45
N ALA A 217 14.73 22.61 -12.07
CA ALA A 217 13.91 21.58 -12.73
C ALA A 217 13.25 20.64 -11.71
N PHE A 218 13.78 20.54 -10.49
CA PHE A 218 13.36 19.56 -9.49
C PHE A 218 12.96 20.17 -8.15
N ARG A 219 12.45 21.42 -8.13
CA ARG A 219 12.08 22.14 -6.91
C ARG A 219 11.25 21.28 -5.93
N GLN A 220 10.25 20.56 -6.43
CA GLN A 220 9.41 19.72 -5.58
C GLN A 220 10.15 18.48 -5.06
N ALA A 221 10.95 17.84 -5.92
CA ALA A 221 11.71 16.64 -5.58
C ALA A 221 12.95 16.93 -4.71
N LEU A 222 13.31 18.20 -4.55
CA LEU A 222 14.37 18.69 -3.66
C LEU A 222 13.82 19.45 -2.44
N GLN A 223 12.49 19.51 -2.28
CA GLN A 223 11.87 20.30 -1.22
C GLN A 223 12.18 19.71 0.17
N LEU A 224 12.52 20.60 1.10
CA LEU A 224 12.60 20.34 2.53
C LEU A 224 11.73 21.37 3.28
N PRO A 225 11.20 21.05 4.48
CA PRO A 225 10.50 22.01 5.33
C PRO A 225 11.37 23.24 5.66
N ALA A 226 10.76 24.40 5.88
CA ALA A 226 11.51 25.63 6.18
C ALA A 226 12.35 25.53 7.47
N ASN A 227 11.86 24.79 8.46
CA ASN A 227 12.52 24.57 9.75
C ASN A 227 13.14 23.17 9.83
N PHE A 228 13.73 22.68 8.72
CA PHE A 228 14.33 21.35 8.68
C PHE A 228 15.52 21.22 9.66
N PRO A 229 15.67 20.10 10.39
CA PRO A 229 16.67 19.96 11.43
C PRO A 229 18.11 20.11 10.92
N GLN A 230 18.88 20.98 11.58
CA GLN A 230 20.27 21.24 11.18
C GLN A 230 21.17 20.00 11.33
N ARG A 231 20.88 19.13 12.30
CA ARG A 231 21.69 17.91 12.52
C ARG A 231 21.55 16.89 11.39
N ASP A 232 20.38 16.78 10.78
CA ASP A 232 20.15 15.96 9.58
C ASP A 232 20.97 16.49 8.40
N ILE A 233 21.03 17.82 8.24
CA ILE A 233 21.83 18.46 7.20
C ILE A 233 23.32 18.13 7.37
N LEU A 234 23.82 18.31 8.60
CA LEU A 234 25.21 18.03 8.94
C LEU A 234 25.56 16.55 8.73
N LEU A 235 24.67 15.63 9.14
CA LEU A 235 24.85 14.19 8.98
C LEU A 235 24.92 13.81 7.49
N ALA A 236 24.02 14.32 6.65
CA ALA A 236 24.03 14.03 5.22
C ALA A 236 25.35 14.45 4.56
N HIS A 237 25.85 15.65 4.88
CA HIS A 237 27.14 16.12 4.38
C HIS A 237 28.32 15.32 4.93
N GLN A 238 28.27 14.89 6.19
CA GLN A 238 29.30 14.05 6.80
C GLN A 238 29.38 12.67 6.15
N ILE A 239 28.25 11.98 5.97
CA ILE A 239 28.20 10.64 5.36
C ILE A 239 28.69 10.68 3.91
N THR A 240 28.46 11.80 3.21
CA THR A 240 28.72 11.92 1.77
C THR A 240 30.01 12.67 1.43
N VAL A 241 30.82 13.08 2.42
CA VAL A 241 31.99 13.95 2.21
C VAL A 241 33.02 13.38 1.23
N HIS A 242 33.17 12.05 1.18
CA HIS A 242 34.10 11.36 0.28
C HIS A 242 33.45 10.86 -1.02
N ALA A 243 32.14 11.07 -1.19
CA ALA A 243 31.40 10.59 -2.34
C ALA A 243 31.24 11.70 -3.39
N VAL A 244 31.83 11.49 -4.57
CA VAL A 244 31.87 12.48 -5.64
C VAL A 244 30.56 12.53 -6.44
N THR A 245 30.06 11.37 -6.89
CA THR A 245 28.90 11.29 -7.79
C THR A 245 27.58 11.15 -7.02
N PRO A 246 26.43 11.57 -7.58
CA PRO A 246 25.12 11.38 -6.96
C PRO A 246 24.87 9.92 -6.54
N TYR A 247 25.22 8.97 -7.41
CA TYR A 247 25.11 7.54 -7.10
C TYR A 247 25.98 7.14 -5.90
N ALA A 248 27.25 7.57 -5.85
CA ALA A 248 28.12 7.27 -4.72
C ALA A 248 27.60 7.86 -3.40
N LYS A 249 27.01 9.06 -3.44
CA LYS A 249 26.38 9.69 -2.27
C LYS A 249 25.17 8.91 -1.77
N LEU A 250 24.29 8.47 -2.68
CA LEU A 250 23.16 7.59 -2.32
C LEU A 250 23.64 6.29 -1.70
N GLN A 251 24.65 5.64 -2.27
CA GLN A 251 25.19 4.40 -1.72
C GLN A 251 25.77 4.61 -0.31
N ALA A 252 26.47 5.73 -0.06
CA ALA A 252 26.97 6.07 1.26
C ALA A 252 25.83 6.27 2.29
N ILE A 253 24.76 6.97 1.89
CA ILE A 253 23.57 7.18 2.73
C ILE A 253 22.89 5.83 3.05
N ILE A 254 22.64 5.00 2.04
CA ILE A 254 22.02 3.68 2.22
C ILE A 254 22.87 2.81 3.14
N ALA A 255 24.18 2.75 2.89
CA ALA A 255 25.11 1.97 3.70
C ALA A 255 25.15 2.45 5.16
N TYR A 256 25.11 3.77 5.39
CA TYR A 256 25.02 4.32 6.74
C TYR A 256 23.75 3.83 7.45
N LEU A 257 22.58 4.01 6.83
CA LEU A 257 21.30 3.61 7.42
C LEU A 257 21.26 2.11 7.73
N GLN A 258 21.72 1.27 6.81
CA GLN A 258 21.74 -0.19 6.97
C GLN A 258 22.73 -0.68 8.05
N SER A 259 23.73 0.13 8.42
CA SER A 259 24.74 -0.24 9.41
C SER A 259 24.54 0.41 10.78
N HIS A 260 23.83 1.54 10.86
CA HIS A 260 23.65 2.30 12.09
C HIS A 260 22.24 2.18 12.67
N GLU A 261 21.25 1.84 11.84
CA GLU A 261 19.84 1.78 12.25
C GLU A 261 19.31 0.34 12.32
N SER A 262 18.38 0.08 13.22
CA SER A 262 17.79 -1.24 13.44
C SER A 262 16.42 -1.39 12.80
N TYR A 263 16.21 -2.49 12.06
CA TYR A 263 14.88 -2.81 11.54
C TYR A 263 13.98 -3.36 12.65
N GLN A 264 12.87 -2.67 12.96
CA GLN A 264 11.86 -3.07 13.94
C GLN A 264 10.47 -2.59 13.50
N THR A 265 9.47 -3.46 13.64
CA THR A 265 8.07 -3.19 13.26
C THR A 265 7.19 -2.82 14.46
N GLN A 266 7.69 -3.02 15.69
CA GLN A 266 6.97 -2.82 16.95
C GLN A 266 7.73 -1.87 17.88
N GLY A 267 7.01 -1.15 18.74
CA GLY A 267 7.59 -0.18 19.67
C GLY A 267 8.13 1.07 18.96
N ILE A 268 7.57 1.38 17.79
CA ILE A 268 7.95 2.52 16.96
C ILE A 268 7.12 3.72 17.39
N PRO A 269 7.73 4.82 17.86
CA PRO A 269 6.99 6.00 18.28
C PRO A 269 6.39 6.74 17.08
N VAL A 270 5.39 7.56 17.38
CA VAL A 270 4.89 8.59 16.48
C VAL A 270 5.63 9.90 16.83
N PRO A 271 6.04 10.72 15.85
CA PRO A 271 6.62 12.03 16.11
C PRO A 271 5.72 12.90 16.98
N ARG A 272 6.33 13.59 17.97
CA ARG A 272 5.62 14.60 18.76
C ARG A 272 5.26 15.80 17.89
N PRO A 273 4.26 16.63 18.27
CA PRO A 273 3.98 17.87 17.55
C PRO A 273 5.24 18.72 17.39
N GLY A 274 5.60 19.05 16.14
CA GLY A 274 6.80 19.83 15.80
C GLY A 274 8.12 19.05 15.79
N GLN A 275 8.11 17.75 16.11
CA GLN A 275 9.26 16.86 15.96
C GLN A 275 9.31 16.31 14.53
N ASP A 276 10.49 16.36 13.91
CA ASP A 276 10.70 15.81 12.58
C ASP A 276 10.87 14.27 12.65
N PHE A 277 10.25 13.57 11.70
CA PHE A 277 10.18 12.12 11.64
C PHE A 277 11.55 11.48 11.34
N VAL A 278 12.33 12.08 10.44
CA VAL A 278 13.67 11.59 10.09
C VAL A 278 14.64 11.84 11.23
N ASP A 279 14.60 13.04 11.78
CA ASP A 279 15.41 13.45 12.92
C ASP A 279 15.18 12.59 14.17
N GLN A 280 13.92 12.28 14.49
CA GLN A 280 13.59 11.34 15.58
C GLN A 280 14.19 9.95 15.31
N PHE A 281 14.07 9.45 14.09
CA PHE A 281 14.60 8.14 13.73
C PHE A 281 16.13 8.09 13.84
N LEU A 282 16.83 9.06 13.26
CA LEU A 282 18.29 9.10 13.14
C LEU A 282 19.03 9.45 14.43
N PHE A 283 18.36 10.03 15.43
CA PHE A 283 19.05 10.55 16.62
C PHE A 283 18.37 10.23 17.95
N GLU A 284 17.18 9.64 17.95
CA GLU A 284 16.49 9.24 19.18
C GLU A 284 16.19 7.74 19.20
N THR A 285 15.50 7.22 18.19
CA THR A 285 14.97 5.86 18.26
C THR A 285 15.95 4.83 17.74
N HIS A 286 16.67 5.16 16.66
CA HIS A 286 17.53 4.24 15.91
C HIS A 286 16.86 2.93 15.51
N ARG A 287 15.52 2.96 15.42
CA ARG A 287 14.68 1.80 15.12
C ARG A 287 13.48 2.19 14.28
N GLY A 288 13.18 1.40 13.27
CA GLY A 288 12.08 1.65 12.34
C GLY A 288 11.93 0.54 11.31
N TYR A 289 10.95 0.66 10.44
CA TYR A 289 10.72 -0.22 9.30
C TYR A 289 10.85 0.57 8.00
N CYS A 290 10.32 0.03 6.89
CA CYS A 290 10.51 0.60 5.56
C CYS A 290 10.20 2.11 5.48
N ASP A 291 9.20 2.62 6.20
CA ASP A 291 8.86 4.05 6.19
C ASP A 291 9.99 4.94 6.73
N GLN A 292 10.61 4.55 7.86
CA GLN A 292 11.75 5.28 8.44
C GLN A 292 12.95 5.24 7.52
N PHE A 293 13.33 4.04 7.07
CA PHE A 293 14.53 3.85 6.23
C PHE A 293 14.40 4.57 4.89
N SER A 294 13.29 4.37 4.18
CA SER A 294 13.07 4.98 2.87
C SER A 294 12.90 6.50 2.94
N THR A 295 12.20 7.00 3.98
CA THR A 295 12.06 8.45 4.18
C THR A 295 13.40 9.08 4.54
N ALA A 296 14.15 8.52 5.49
CA ALA A 296 15.46 9.04 5.87
C ALA A 296 16.43 9.07 4.67
N ALA A 297 16.48 7.99 3.88
CA ALA A 297 17.30 7.96 2.67
C ALA A 297 16.87 9.04 1.66
N ALA A 298 15.57 9.18 1.41
CA ALA A 298 15.04 10.18 0.49
C ALA A 298 15.39 11.62 0.93
N ILE A 299 15.30 11.90 2.24
CA ILE A 299 15.55 13.23 2.81
C ILE A 299 17.04 13.56 2.87
N LEU A 300 17.89 12.64 3.34
CA LEU A 300 19.35 12.84 3.33
C LEU A 300 19.87 13.01 1.89
N ALA A 301 19.27 12.33 0.91
CA ALA A 301 19.58 12.52 -0.50
C ALA A 301 19.19 13.93 -1.01
N ARG A 302 18.03 14.45 -0.62
CA ARG A 302 17.60 15.83 -0.96
C ARG A 302 18.55 16.87 -0.41
N VAL A 303 19.02 16.70 0.82
CA VAL A 303 20.01 17.61 1.45
C VAL A 303 21.25 17.76 0.57
N VAL A 304 21.74 16.65 0.00
CA VAL A 304 22.95 16.65 -0.83
C VAL A 304 22.67 16.90 -2.33
N GLY A 305 21.47 17.39 -2.65
CA GLY A 305 21.09 17.88 -3.98
C GLY A 305 20.56 16.81 -4.94
N ILE A 306 20.17 15.64 -4.45
CA ILE A 306 19.66 14.54 -5.28
C ILE A 306 18.13 14.57 -5.23
N PRO A 307 17.44 14.78 -6.37
CA PRO A 307 15.98 14.81 -6.39
C PRO A 307 15.40 13.42 -6.07
N THR A 308 14.46 13.37 -5.13
CA THR A 308 13.81 12.11 -4.73
C THR A 308 12.28 12.21 -4.73
N ARG A 309 11.62 11.07 -4.86
CA ARG A 309 10.23 10.84 -4.47
C ARG A 309 10.12 9.64 -3.55
N TRP A 310 9.16 9.67 -2.65
CA TRP A 310 8.82 8.55 -1.79
C TRP A 310 7.70 7.74 -2.44
N VAL A 311 7.78 6.41 -2.37
CA VAL A 311 6.84 5.52 -3.07
C VAL A 311 6.38 4.44 -2.12
N LYS A 312 5.08 4.11 -2.19
CA LYS A 312 4.52 2.97 -1.47
C LYS A 312 3.71 2.07 -2.37
N GLY A 313 3.70 0.80 -1.99
CA GLY A 313 2.98 -0.25 -2.70
C GLY A 313 3.28 -1.58 -2.04
N TYR A 314 3.60 -2.57 -2.87
CA TYR A 314 3.91 -3.92 -2.43
C TYR A 314 5.19 -4.39 -3.10
N ILE A 315 5.91 -5.29 -2.43
CA ILE A 315 7.01 -6.03 -3.03
C ILE A 315 6.60 -7.51 -3.18
N SER A 316 6.89 -8.11 -4.33
CA SER A 316 6.95 -9.57 -4.40
C SER A 316 8.40 -9.98 -4.45
N VAL A 317 8.73 -11.04 -3.71
CA VAL A 317 10.03 -11.71 -3.80
C VAL A 317 9.72 -13.17 -4.07
N PRO A 318 10.42 -13.83 -5.01
CA PRO A 318 10.11 -15.22 -5.36
C PRO A 318 10.28 -16.12 -4.14
N ALA A 319 9.32 -17.01 -3.89
CA ALA A 319 9.47 -18.04 -2.86
C ALA A 319 10.59 -19.04 -3.22
N ASP A 320 10.88 -19.20 -4.52
CA ASP A 320 11.97 -19.99 -5.06
C ASP A 320 12.56 -19.29 -6.32
N PRO A 321 13.83 -18.86 -6.30
CA PRO A 321 14.51 -18.25 -7.46
C PRO A 321 14.66 -19.18 -8.67
N THR A 322 14.44 -20.49 -8.51
CA THR A 322 14.63 -21.51 -9.55
C THR A 322 13.34 -21.88 -10.31
N TYR A 323 12.21 -21.29 -9.91
CA TYR A 323 10.94 -21.52 -10.59
C TYR A 323 10.85 -20.71 -11.91
N HIS A 324 11.00 -21.40 -13.04
CA HIS A 324 11.00 -20.83 -14.39
C HIS A 324 9.72 -21.17 -15.19
N GLY A 325 8.55 -21.11 -14.56
CA GLY A 325 7.27 -21.19 -15.28
C GLY A 325 7.08 -20.03 -16.28
N ALA A 326 6.22 -20.19 -17.28
CA ALA A 326 5.95 -19.13 -18.26
C ALA A 326 5.30 -17.87 -17.64
N GLN A 327 4.57 -18.05 -16.54
CA GLN A 327 4.05 -17.01 -15.66
C GLN A 327 4.01 -17.53 -14.22
N ASN A 328 4.37 -16.67 -13.27
CA ASN A 328 4.39 -16.96 -11.85
C ASN A 328 3.22 -16.26 -11.16
N GLU A 329 2.65 -16.91 -10.15
CA GLU A 329 1.65 -16.31 -9.27
C GLU A 329 2.33 -15.71 -8.03
N TYR A 330 2.12 -14.41 -7.83
CA TYR A 330 2.57 -13.67 -6.67
C TYR A 330 1.37 -13.28 -5.81
N ILE A 331 1.34 -13.82 -4.59
CA ILE A 331 0.37 -13.43 -3.56
C ILE A 331 0.98 -12.30 -2.74
N LEU A 332 0.35 -11.12 -2.82
CA LEU A 332 0.73 -9.93 -2.07
C LEU A 332 -0.21 -9.81 -0.87
N ARG A 333 0.33 -10.02 0.32
CA ARG A 333 -0.36 -9.89 1.59
C ARG A 333 -0.18 -8.49 2.14
N GLY A 334 -0.98 -8.14 3.13
CA GLY A 334 -0.81 -6.90 3.87
C GLY A 334 0.56 -6.74 4.54
N THR A 335 1.21 -7.84 4.90
CA THR A 335 2.58 -7.87 5.41
C THR A 335 3.64 -7.62 4.33
N ASP A 336 3.29 -7.78 3.04
CA ASP A 336 4.16 -7.44 1.89
C ASP A 336 4.06 -5.95 1.50
N ALA A 337 3.28 -5.14 2.24
CA ALA A 337 3.21 -3.70 2.03
C ALA A 337 4.57 -3.09 2.31
N HIS A 338 5.06 -2.27 1.39
CA HIS A 338 6.42 -1.77 1.43
C HIS A 338 6.53 -0.36 0.89
N SER A 339 7.46 0.41 1.45
CA SER A 339 7.83 1.73 0.98
C SER A 339 9.31 1.78 0.61
N TRP A 340 9.61 2.57 -0.42
CA TRP A 340 10.96 2.81 -0.92
C TRP A 340 11.05 4.25 -1.40
N PHE A 341 12.22 4.63 -1.91
CA PHE A 341 12.39 5.93 -2.54
C PHE A 341 12.94 5.75 -3.95
N GLU A 342 12.67 6.72 -4.79
CA GLU A 342 13.23 6.78 -6.12
C GLU A 342 14.02 8.07 -6.26
N ALA A 343 15.21 7.97 -6.83
CA ALA A 343 16.09 9.11 -7.07
C ALA A 343 16.20 9.37 -8.57
N TRP A 344 16.18 10.64 -8.94
CA TRP A 344 16.27 11.03 -10.35
C TRP A 344 17.73 11.06 -10.82
N PHE A 345 17.96 10.51 -12.01
CA PHE A 345 19.25 10.55 -12.70
C PHE A 345 19.06 10.99 -14.16
N ALA A 346 19.95 11.85 -14.66
CA ALA A 346 19.90 12.31 -16.05
C ALA A 346 19.99 11.13 -17.02
N GLY A 347 19.03 11.04 -17.95
CA GLY A 347 18.93 9.94 -18.91
C GLY A 347 18.34 8.64 -18.35
N TYR A 348 18.03 8.55 -17.05
CA TYR A 348 17.40 7.39 -16.43
C TYR A 348 16.03 7.71 -15.81
N GLY A 349 15.74 8.97 -15.52
CA GLY A 349 14.52 9.32 -14.81
C GLY A 349 14.59 8.92 -13.34
N PHE A 350 13.43 8.68 -12.71
CA PHE A 350 13.37 8.18 -11.34
C PHE A 350 13.70 6.68 -11.32
N VAL A 351 14.75 6.33 -10.59
CA VAL A 351 15.22 4.96 -10.40
C VAL A 351 14.95 4.53 -8.96
N PRO A 352 14.38 3.34 -8.70
CA PRO A 352 14.11 2.87 -7.35
C PRO A 352 15.39 2.47 -6.62
N PHE A 353 15.44 2.80 -5.33
CA PHE A 353 16.49 2.44 -4.39
C PHE A 353 15.89 1.88 -3.10
N GLU A 354 16.60 0.90 -2.53
CA GLU A 354 16.21 0.25 -1.30
C GLU A 354 17.12 0.67 -0.16
N ALA A 355 16.54 1.27 0.88
CA ALA A 355 17.24 1.62 2.11
C ALA A 355 17.06 0.56 3.21
N THR A 356 15.99 -0.24 3.12
CA THR A 356 15.70 -1.30 4.08
C THR A 356 16.72 -2.43 3.93
N PRO A 357 17.30 -2.95 5.03
CA PRO A 357 18.26 -4.04 4.96
C PRO A 357 17.69 -5.30 4.27
N SER A 358 18.50 -5.96 3.43
CA SER A 358 18.05 -7.14 2.66
C SER A 358 17.57 -8.30 3.54
N ALA A 359 18.10 -8.46 4.75
CA ALA A 359 17.62 -9.46 5.70
C ALA A 359 16.17 -9.22 6.12
N ALA A 360 15.77 -7.95 6.30
CA ALA A 360 14.39 -7.60 6.60
C ALA A 360 13.46 -7.80 5.39
N LEU A 361 13.94 -7.52 4.17
CA LEU A 361 13.20 -7.88 2.94
C LEU A 361 12.99 -9.40 2.83
N ALA A 362 14.00 -10.20 3.20
CA ALA A 362 13.86 -11.64 3.27
C ALA A 362 12.83 -12.05 4.35
N GLU A 363 12.81 -11.41 5.52
CA GLU A 363 11.84 -11.67 6.59
C GLU A 363 10.39 -11.37 6.17
N ILE A 364 10.16 -10.24 5.47
CA ILE A 364 8.85 -9.89 4.86
C ILE A 364 8.35 -11.04 3.97
N THR A 365 9.28 -11.80 3.37
CA THR A 365 8.96 -12.82 2.38
C THR A 365 8.99 -14.25 2.93
N GLN A 366 9.74 -14.51 4.00
CA GLN A 366 9.93 -15.83 4.60
C GLN A 366 8.75 -16.33 5.43
N GLU A 367 7.81 -15.45 5.81
CA GLU A 367 6.53 -15.88 6.38
C GLU A 367 5.72 -16.81 5.43
N LYS A 368 6.16 -16.93 4.17
CA LYS A 368 5.59 -17.80 3.12
C LYS A 368 6.07 -19.27 3.18
N CYS A 369 7.18 -19.60 3.85
CA CYS A 369 7.69 -20.98 3.86
C CYS A 369 7.18 -21.86 5.01
N HIS A 370 6.67 -21.29 6.11
CA HIS A 370 6.34 -22.06 7.33
C HIS A 370 4.85 -22.39 7.54
N ARG A 371 3.95 -22.07 6.60
CA ARG A 371 2.51 -22.38 6.72
C ARG A 371 1.93 -23.24 5.59
N HIS A 372 2.61 -24.33 5.25
CA HIS A 372 1.96 -25.48 4.63
C HIS A 372 1.98 -26.67 5.60
N PRO A 373 0.98 -26.84 6.49
CA PRO A 373 0.69 -28.15 7.00
C PRO A 373 0.04 -28.98 5.87
N VAL A 374 0.60 -30.18 5.68
CA VAL A 374 0.12 -31.25 4.80
C VAL A 374 -1.31 -31.64 5.15
#